data_AF-A0A8J7FZZ7-F1
#
_entry.id   AF-A0A8J7FZZ7-F1
#
_cell.length_a   1.000
_cell.length_b   1.000
_cell.length_c   1.000
_cell.angle_alpha   90.00
_cell.angle_beta   90.00
_cell.angle_gamma   90.00
#
_symmetry.space_group_name_H-M   'P 1'
#
loop_
_entity.id
_entity.type
_entity.pdbx_description
1 polymer ?
#
loop_
_entity_poly.entity_id
_entity_poly.type
_entity_poly.pdbx_seq_one_letter_code
_entity_poly.pdbx_strand_id
1 'polypeptide(L)'
;MLLPTKPFYFLHIPKTAGTSLRKWLLNFFPDSVFLECYDVKALTQLPPEQIAQYRFFAGHFGLELYKLLPEKPDTITWLRDPIAREISQYNYLRREQEMLRDLFLRYSDFGAIKYLDLVCEFSLFDLCKTETIKTFRLDNIQVRYLAGDAPPTKGRPSSECNDEMLEIAKKNLLDLLHFGLCEWMEPSIKLLCYRAKWLPQKFNIHLNQSEKSSADIAATLSSEELAIIREVNRYDYELYEFAKAEFRSRYQEMWQTCLKTKTSYFDPVSDATTYPSFLEPNQQSELPKELLNSFLESNFQYNSRVERSEHIFTRFSDSTFSSGWYPREYSRDLNTWLCWAGPETSSHIYVPLKSGLDYQISFWLLRCQALDIQESLSIEIEGVSIELDQISIKTGENRFKTFITGSISSKLIRDDVTYTKLTFRVNRVVQINLSNGNDSRYVSFAIDGLYIEPRMVTGVIEAVIRLRENFQEMQQQVWYLNYKINEANEALQQAQVEGQQLQQDMEREKDYVQRMQADLEEKQNQSQQLQSELAQARTELGQSHSELSQVREELKEIDSRRKQLDQELKQTQIQLQQAQARIAAMETSKFWHLRKTWFRLKQTLGVGQGE
;
A
#
# COMPACT_ATOMS: atom_id res chain seq x y z
N MET A 1 16.74 21.87 5.35
CA MET A 1 18.00 21.29 4.83
C MET A 1 17.81 20.94 3.37
N LEU A 2 18.77 21.30 2.51
CA LEU A 2 18.76 20.90 1.09
C LEU A 2 18.97 19.38 1.00
N LEU A 3 18.14 18.71 0.20
CA LEU A 3 18.32 17.30 -0.15
C LEU A 3 19.75 17.09 -0.69
N PRO A 4 20.38 15.92 -0.45
CA PRO A 4 21.60 15.60 -1.15
C PRO A 4 21.32 15.71 -2.66
N THR A 5 22.02 16.61 -3.34
CA THR A 5 21.81 16.88 -4.77
C THR A 5 22.10 15.61 -5.57
N LYS A 6 23.13 14.88 -5.15
CA LYS A 6 23.56 13.60 -5.71
C LYS A 6 22.83 12.42 -5.07
N PRO A 7 22.32 11.46 -5.86
CA PRO A 7 21.76 10.22 -5.35
C PRO A 7 22.75 9.40 -4.52
N PHE A 8 22.26 8.76 -3.45
CA PHE A 8 23.00 7.84 -2.61
C PHE A 8 22.46 6.42 -2.77
N TYR A 9 23.37 5.46 -2.97
CA TYR A 9 23.01 4.06 -3.19
C TYR A 9 23.69 3.14 -2.19
N PHE A 10 22.90 2.41 -1.41
CA PHE A 10 23.37 1.21 -0.72
C PHE A 10 23.19 -0.01 -1.63
N LEU A 11 24.28 -0.44 -2.26
CA LEU A 11 24.36 -1.68 -3.03
C LEU A 11 24.29 -2.86 -2.06
N HIS A 12 23.08 -3.33 -1.81
CA HIS A 12 22.83 -4.38 -0.84
C HIS A 12 23.07 -5.75 -1.48
N ILE A 13 24.17 -6.38 -1.10
CA ILE A 13 24.43 -7.79 -1.40
C ILE A 13 23.69 -8.66 -0.36
N PRO A 14 22.95 -9.71 -0.75
CA PRO A 14 22.22 -10.54 0.19
C PRO A 14 23.10 -11.08 1.33
N LYS A 15 22.58 -10.96 2.55
CA LYS A 15 23.16 -11.49 3.81
C LYS A 15 24.45 -10.83 4.29
N THR A 16 24.70 -9.59 3.86
CA THR A 16 25.80 -8.75 4.36
C THR A 16 25.30 -7.63 5.29
N ALA A 17 24.46 -8.00 6.27
CA ALA A 17 23.87 -7.10 7.28
C ALA A 17 22.99 -5.94 6.75
N GLY A 18 22.50 -6.03 5.51
CA GLY A 18 21.83 -4.88 4.88
C GLY A 18 20.49 -4.47 5.47
N THR A 19 19.75 -5.33 6.19
CA THR A 19 18.52 -4.88 6.89
C THR A 19 18.85 -3.89 8.01
N SER A 20 19.81 -4.23 8.88
CA SER A 20 20.28 -3.34 9.94
C SER A 20 20.90 -2.08 9.35
N LEU A 21 21.77 -2.22 8.35
CA LEU A 21 22.46 -1.08 7.74
C LEU A 21 21.51 -0.13 7.03
N ARG A 22 20.52 -0.64 6.28
CA ARG A 22 19.48 0.19 5.66
C ARG A 22 18.73 1.00 6.71
N LYS A 23 18.30 0.37 7.82
CA LYS A 23 17.59 1.06 8.89
C LYS A 23 18.46 2.15 9.55
N TRP A 24 19.76 1.90 9.68
CA TRP A 24 20.71 2.89 10.19
C TRP A 24 20.90 4.06 9.19
N LEU A 25 21.04 3.77 7.89
CA LEU A 25 21.17 4.78 6.84
C LEU A 25 19.95 5.68 6.73
N LEU A 26 18.73 5.16 6.97
CA LEU A 26 17.50 5.96 6.95
C LEU A 26 17.50 7.12 7.98
N ASN A 27 18.37 7.10 8.98
CA ASN A 27 18.55 8.23 9.90
C ASN A 27 19.25 9.43 9.24
N PHE A 28 19.96 9.22 8.13
CA PHE A 28 20.69 10.26 7.40
C PHE A 28 19.89 10.87 6.25
N PHE A 29 18.75 10.26 5.88
CA PHE A 29 17.93 10.69 4.75
C PHE A 29 16.48 10.99 5.18
N PRO A 30 15.86 12.05 4.65
CA PRO A 30 14.43 12.25 4.81
C PRO A 30 13.64 11.04 4.28
N ASP A 31 12.51 10.73 4.93
CA ASP A 31 11.66 9.61 4.51
C ASP A 31 11.15 9.78 3.08
N SER A 32 10.82 11.02 2.71
CA SER A 32 10.28 11.40 1.40
C SER A 32 11.22 11.14 0.22
N VAL A 33 12.52 10.96 0.46
CA VAL A 33 13.50 10.73 -0.61
C VAL A 33 13.99 9.31 -0.72
N PHE A 34 13.48 8.41 0.12
CA PHE A 34 13.77 6.99 0.05
C PHE A 34 12.76 6.29 -0.84
N LEU A 35 13.25 5.55 -1.84
CA LEU A 35 12.40 4.65 -2.63
C LEU A 35 12.34 3.30 -1.93
N GLU A 36 11.17 2.95 -1.40
CA GLU A 36 10.92 1.61 -0.87
C GLU A 36 10.76 0.61 -2.02
N CYS A 37 11.90 0.15 -2.53
CA CYS A 37 12.00 -0.87 -3.57
C CYS A 37 13.20 -1.77 -3.26
N TYR A 38 13.05 -3.09 -3.41
CA TYR A 38 14.07 -4.06 -2.97
C TYR A 38 14.69 -4.89 -4.09
N ASP A 39 14.06 -4.96 -5.27
CA ASP A 39 14.56 -5.73 -6.42
C ASP A 39 14.40 -4.97 -7.75
N VAL A 40 15.19 -5.38 -8.74
CA VAL A 40 15.23 -4.73 -10.08
C VAL A 40 13.91 -4.84 -10.82
N LYS A 41 13.14 -5.92 -10.60
CA LYS A 41 11.88 -6.17 -11.32
C LYS A 41 10.82 -5.14 -10.91
N ALA A 42 10.70 -4.86 -9.61
CA ALA A 42 9.85 -3.79 -9.12
C ALA A 42 10.35 -2.41 -9.57
N LEU A 43 11.67 -2.19 -9.54
CA LEU A 43 12.27 -0.91 -9.92
C LEU A 43 12.03 -0.56 -11.40
N THR A 44 12.17 -1.52 -12.30
CA THR A 44 11.98 -1.35 -13.75
C THR A 44 10.53 -1.14 -14.18
N GLN A 45 9.56 -1.37 -13.29
CA GLN A 45 8.15 -1.07 -13.51
C GLN A 45 7.82 0.41 -13.23
N LEU A 46 8.71 1.15 -12.58
CA LEU A 46 8.51 2.56 -12.29
C LEU A 46 8.96 3.43 -13.47
N PRO A 47 8.22 4.50 -13.83
CA PRO A 47 8.67 5.48 -14.80
C PRO A 47 10.01 6.12 -14.37
N PRO A 48 10.96 6.36 -15.30
CA PRO A 48 12.24 7.01 -14.97
C PRO A 48 12.08 8.37 -14.26
N GLU A 49 11.05 9.13 -14.63
CA GLU A 49 10.70 10.41 -13.99
C GLU A 49 10.35 10.26 -12.52
N GLN A 50 9.73 9.14 -12.13
CA GLN A 50 9.42 8.83 -10.74
C GLN A 50 10.69 8.43 -9.98
N ILE A 51 11.54 7.59 -10.58
CA ILE A 51 12.84 7.21 -9.98
C ILE A 51 13.69 8.45 -9.72
N ALA A 52 13.70 9.41 -10.65
CA ALA A 52 14.46 10.66 -10.56
C ALA A 52 14.04 11.59 -9.40
N GLN A 53 12.90 11.35 -8.74
CA GLN A 53 12.46 12.13 -7.56
C GLN A 53 13.15 11.68 -6.28
N TYR A 54 13.64 10.45 -6.22
CA TYR A 54 14.26 9.88 -5.03
C TYR A 54 15.76 10.19 -4.97
N ARG A 55 16.32 10.21 -3.75
CA ARG A 55 17.75 10.47 -3.51
C ARG A 55 18.43 9.38 -2.69
N PHE A 56 17.68 8.45 -2.10
CA PHE A 56 18.23 7.31 -1.41
C PHE A 56 17.66 6.00 -1.97
N PHE A 57 18.57 5.10 -2.35
CA PHE A 57 18.26 3.78 -2.90
C PHE A 57 18.93 2.70 -2.06
N ALA A 58 18.22 1.64 -1.71
CA ALA A 58 18.77 0.51 -0.96
C ALA A 58 18.06 -0.79 -1.34
N GLY A 59 18.74 -1.65 -2.10
CA GLY A 59 18.11 -2.86 -2.62
C GLY A 59 19.08 -3.74 -3.41
N HIS A 60 18.61 -4.91 -3.79
CA HIS A 60 19.35 -5.96 -4.49
C HIS A 60 19.46 -5.66 -6.00
N PHE A 61 19.84 -4.43 -6.36
CA PHE A 61 19.87 -3.98 -7.75
C PHE A 61 21.16 -4.30 -8.48
N GLY A 62 22.24 -4.56 -7.75
CA GLY A 62 23.59 -4.62 -8.32
C GLY A 62 23.94 -3.31 -9.04
N LEU A 63 24.77 -3.39 -10.07
CA LEU A 63 25.15 -2.21 -10.85
C LEU A 63 24.09 -1.76 -11.86
N GLU A 64 22.97 -2.48 -12.00
CA GLU A 64 21.90 -2.12 -12.94
C GLU A 64 21.22 -0.80 -12.59
N LEU A 65 21.18 -0.42 -11.31
CA LEU A 65 20.64 0.88 -10.88
C LEU A 65 21.35 2.05 -11.56
N TYR A 66 22.65 1.94 -11.86
CA TYR A 66 23.42 3.02 -12.49
C TYR A 66 22.88 3.41 -13.86
N LYS A 67 22.24 2.47 -14.57
CA LYS A 67 21.65 2.72 -15.89
C LYS A 67 20.32 3.45 -15.81
N LEU A 68 19.70 3.48 -14.64
CA LEU A 68 18.38 4.08 -14.40
C LEU A 68 18.45 5.49 -13.81
N LEU A 69 19.63 5.92 -13.36
CA LEU A 69 19.85 7.23 -12.74
C LEU A 69 20.51 8.20 -13.73
N PRO A 70 20.17 9.50 -13.67
CA PRO A 70 20.76 10.51 -14.56
C PRO A 70 22.25 10.74 -14.31
N GLU A 71 22.73 10.43 -13.11
CA GLU A 71 24.14 10.49 -12.71
C GLU A 71 24.51 9.31 -11.81
N LYS A 72 25.81 8.98 -11.76
CA LYS A 72 26.32 7.89 -10.92
C LYS A 72 26.13 8.25 -9.43
N PRO A 73 25.43 7.44 -8.63
CA PRO A 73 25.21 7.71 -7.21
C PRO A 73 26.49 7.55 -6.39
N ASP A 74 26.57 8.24 -5.26
CA ASP A 74 27.51 7.88 -4.20
C ASP A 74 27.11 6.51 -3.64
N THR A 75 27.93 5.51 -3.93
CA THR A 75 27.58 4.11 -3.67
C THR A 75 28.41 3.54 -2.53
N ILE A 76 27.73 2.80 -1.65
CA ILE A 76 28.36 1.98 -0.62
C ILE A 76 27.91 0.53 -0.70
N THR A 77 28.72 -0.40 -0.20
CA THR A 77 28.38 -1.83 -0.07
C THR A 77 28.97 -2.45 1.18
N TRP A 78 28.42 -3.57 1.64
CA TRP A 78 29.02 -4.38 2.70
C TRP A 78 29.32 -5.78 2.18
N LEU A 79 30.50 -6.28 2.55
CA LEU A 79 30.94 -7.66 2.30
C LEU A 79 30.92 -8.46 3.59
N ARG A 80 30.97 -9.78 3.44
CA ARG A 80 31.02 -10.75 4.53
C ARG A 80 31.91 -11.91 4.16
N ASP A 81 32.50 -12.57 5.16
CA ASP A 81 33.19 -13.83 4.93
C ASP A 81 32.29 -14.78 4.11
N PRO A 82 32.77 -15.35 2.98
CA PRO A 82 31.92 -16.10 2.06
C PRO A 82 31.23 -17.30 2.71
N ILE A 83 31.90 -18.00 3.63
CA ILE A 83 31.33 -19.15 4.34
C ILE A 83 30.24 -18.66 5.31
N ALA A 84 30.53 -17.62 6.08
CA ALA A 84 29.55 -17.02 6.99
C ALA A 84 28.32 -16.47 6.26
N ARG A 85 28.51 -15.91 5.04
CA ARG A 85 27.43 -15.47 4.16
C ARG A 85 26.56 -16.63 3.70
N GLU A 86 27.16 -17.72 3.23
CA GLU A 86 26.44 -18.92 2.78
C GLU A 86 25.60 -19.55 3.88
N ILE A 87 26.21 -19.76 5.06
CA ILE A 87 25.50 -20.28 6.24
C ILE A 87 24.32 -19.38 6.58
N SER A 88 24.51 -18.06 6.51
CA SER A 88 23.44 -17.10 6.81
C SER A 88 22.32 -17.13 5.77
N GLN A 89 22.63 -17.32 4.49
CA GLN A 89 21.65 -17.45 3.41
C GLN A 89 20.85 -18.74 3.58
N TYR A 90 21.53 -19.87 3.74
CA TYR A 90 20.93 -21.19 3.91
C TYR A 90 19.96 -21.22 5.10
N ASN A 91 20.40 -20.74 6.26
CA ASN A 91 19.54 -20.71 7.45
C ASN A 91 18.35 -19.76 7.31
N TYR A 92 18.53 -18.62 6.62
CA TYR A 92 17.44 -17.70 6.35
C TYR A 92 16.38 -18.33 5.45
N LEU A 93 16.80 -18.99 4.35
CA LEU A 93 15.87 -19.65 3.43
C LEU A 93 15.07 -20.76 4.11
N ARG A 94 15.72 -21.57 4.95
CA ARG A 94 15.02 -22.63 5.72
C ARG A 94 14.06 -22.06 6.77
N ARG A 95 14.48 -21.03 7.51
CA ARG A 95 13.65 -20.42 8.55
C ARG A 95 12.41 -19.74 7.98
N GLU A 96 12.57 -19.03 6.88
CA GLU A 96 11.51 -18.23 6.25
C GLU A 96 10.81 -18.97 5.10
N GLN A 97 10.96 -20.30 4.99
CA GLN A 97 10.57 -21.09 3.82
C GLN A 97 9.10 -20.86 3.40
N GLU A 98 8.16 -20.81 4.35
CA GLU A 98 6.74 -20.70 4.04
C GLU A 98 6.40 -19.32 3.45
N MET A 99 6.92 -18.26 4.09
CA MET A 99 6.76 -16.88 3.64
C MET A 99 7.41 -16.66 2.27
N LEU A 100 8.63 -17.18 2.07
CA LEU A 100 9.35 -17.08 0.81
C LEU A 100 8.63 -17.86 -0.31
N ARG A 101 8.08 -19.04 -0.01
CA ARG A 101 7.32 -19.82 -0.99
C ARG A 101 6.07 -19.10 -1.46
N ASP A 102 5.30 -18.52 -0.55
CA ASP A 102 4.15 -17.67 -0.89
C ASP A 102 4.58 -16.46 -1.75
N LEU A 103 5.67 -15.78 -1.35
CA LEU A 103 6.22 -14.65 -2.09
C LEU A 103 6.61 -15.04 -3.53
N PHE A 104 7.34 -16.13 -3.71
CA PHE A 104 7.78 -16.58 -5.03
C PHE A 104 6.63 -17.05 -5.91
N LEU A 105 5.59 -17.67 -5.33
CA LEU A 105 4.36 -18.03 -6.06
C LEU A 105 3.65 -16.78 -6.58
N ARG A 106 3.49 -15.74 -5.76
CA ARG A 106 2.89 -14.46 -6.17
C ARG A 106 3.62 -13.80 -7.33
N TYR A 107 4.95 -13.94 -7.38
CA TYR A 107 5.77 -13.39 -8.47
C TYR A 107 6.00 -14.34 -9.64
N SER A 108 5.44 -15.56 -9.59
CA SER A 108 5.62 -16.63 -10.56
C SER A 108 7.10 -16.98 -10.79
N ASP A 109 7.92 -16.96 -9.72
CA ASP A 109 9.34 -17.28 -9.78
C ASP A 109 9.58 -18.77 -9.47
N PHE A 110 9.23 -19.62 -10.45
CA PHE A 110 9.37 -21.07 -10.32
C PHE A 110 10.82 -21.53 -10.14
N GLY A 111 11.80 -20.75 -10.59
CA GLY A 111 13.22 -21.02 -10.36
C GLY A 111 13.59 -20.87 -8.88
N ALA A 112 13.14 -19.77 -8.26
CA ALA A 112 13.34 -19.55 -6.83
C ALA A 112 12.63 -20.60 -5.96
N ILE A 113 11.42 -21.04 -6.35
CA ILE A 113 10.71 -22.15 -5.67
C ILE A 113 11.52 -23.44 -5.74
N LYS A 114 12.00 -23.82 -6.93
CA LYS A 114 12.83 -25.02 -7.11
C LYS A 114 14.10 -24.97 -6.26
N TYR A 115 14.73 -23.81 -6.17
CA TYR A 115 15.91 -23.65 -5.31
C TYR A 115 15.56 -23.76 -3.82
N LEU A 116 14.43 -23.20 -3.39
CA LEU A 116 13.97 -23.30 -2.01
C LEU A 116 13.66 -24.75 -1.61
N ASP A 117 13.02 -25.52 -2.50
CA ASP A 117 12.77 -26.95 -2.27
C ASP A 117 14.09 -27.72 -2.05
N LEU A 118 15.11 -27.46 -2.88
CA LEU A 118 16.44 -28.07 -2.72
C LEU A 118 17.13 -27.67 -1.40
N VAL A 119 16.97 -26.43 -0.95
CA VAL A 119 17.51 -25.97 0.34
C VAL A 119 16.88 -26.71 1.53
N CYS A 120 15.63 -27.17 1.39
CA CYS A 120 14.95 -27.94 2.42
C CYS A 120 15.28 -29.44 2.38
N GLU A 121 15.64 -29.96 1.21
CA GLU A 121 16.00 -31.37 1.00
C GLU A 121 17.48 -31.67 1.30
N PHE A 122 18.38 -30.74 0.96
CA PHE A 122 19.83 -30.96 1.04
C PHE A 122 20.48 -30.24 2.22
N SER A 123 21.57 -30.82 2.71
CA SER A 123 22.53 -30.09 3.54
C SER A 123 23.15 -28.93 2.74
N LEU A 124 23.72 -27.92 3.41
CA LEU A 124 24.40 -26.81 2.74
C LEU A 124 25.52 -27.30 1.80
N PHE A 125 26.32 -28.27 2.24
CA PHE A 125 27.44 -28.77 1.44
C PHE A 125 26.98 -29.65 0.28
N ASP A 126 25.89 -30.41 0.41
CA ASP A 126 25.33 -31.17 -0.71
C ASP A 126 24.67 -30.25 -1.72
N LEU A 127 23.99 -29.20 -1.26
CA LEU A 127 23.46 -28.14 -2.11
C LEU A 127 24.56 -27.49 -2.96
N CYS A 128 25.74 -27.23 -2.36
CA CYS A 128 26.91 -26.70 -3.06
C CYS A 128 27.43 -27.60 -4.19
N LYS A 129 27.17 -28.92 -4.15
CA LYS A 129 27.57 -29.87 -5.20
C LYS A 129 26.58 -29.91 -6.38
N THR A 130 25.43 -29.26 -6.27
CA THR A 130 24.40 -29.30 -7.31
C THR A 130 24.73 -28.32 -8.44
N GLU A 131 24.43 -28.72 -9.68
CA GLU A 131 24.51 -27.83 -10.86
C GLU A 131 23.55 -26.61 -10.76
N THR A 132 22.55 -26.70 -9.90
CA THR A 132 21.60 -25.63 -9.58
C THR A 132 22.30 -24.34 -9.14
N ILE A 133 23.36 -24.44 -8.33
CA ILE A 133 24.10 -23.28 -7.84
C ILE A 133 24.68 -22.46 -8.99
N LYS A 134 25.33 -23.13 -9.96
CA LYS A 134 25.85 -22.48 -11.18
C LYS A 134 24.73 -22.02 -12.11
N THR A 135 23.71 -22.84 -12.29
CA THR A 135 22.57 -22.54 -13.16
C THR A 135 21.87 -21.24 -12.76
N PHE A 136 21.69 -21.01 -11.46
CA PHE A 136 21.07 -19.81 -10.93
C PHE A 136 22.06 -18.71 -10.52
N ARG A 137 23.37 -18.90 -10.79
CA ARG A 137 24.45 -17.93 -10.46
C ARG A 137 24.47 -17.55 -8.98
N LEU A 138 24.33 -18.56 -8.13
CA LEU A 138 24.30 -18.43 -6.67
C LEU A 138 25.70 -18.64 -6.04
N ASP A 139 26.68 -19.05 -6.85
CA ASP A 139 28.10 -19.04 -6.51
C ASP A 139 28.67 -17.63 -6.60
N ASN A 140 29.70 -17.33 -5.80
CA ASN A 140 30.50 -16.10 -5.91
C ASN A 140 29.63 -14.83 -5.95
N ILE A 141 28.58 -14.80 -5.12
CA ILE A 141 27.54 -13.77 -5.14
C ILE A 141 28.13 -12.37 -4.98
N GLN A 142 29.14 -12.17 -4.13
CA GLN A 142 29.70 -10.84 -3.91
C GLN A 142 30.44 -10.33 -5.15
N VAL A 143 31.24 -11.18 -5.80
CA VAL A 143 31.89 -10.88 -7.08
C VAL A 143 30.84 -10.60 -8.15
N ARG A 144 29.81 -11.44 -8.29
CA ARG A 144 28.76 -11.26 -9.31
C ARG A 144 28.01 -9.93 -9.14
N TYR A 145 27.65 -9.54 -7.92
CA TYR A 145 27.02 -8.24 -7.68
C TYR A 145 27.91 -7.06 -8.08
N LEU A 146 29.20 -7.13 -7.74
CA LEU A 146 30.18 -6.07 -8.02
C LEU A 146 30.70 -6.08 -9.46
N ALA A 147 30.58 -7.19 -10.18
CA ALA A 147 30.90 -7.31 -11.60
C ALA A 147 29.72 -6.95 -12.52
N GLY A 148 28.53 -6.68 -11.96
CA GLY A 148 27.33 -6.37 -12.75
C GLY A 148 26.65 -7.62 -13.34
N ASP A 149 26.79 -8.76 -12.68
CA ASP A 149 26.19 -10.06 -13.01
C ASP A 149 25.28 -10.61 -11.88
N ALA A 150 24.64 -9.71 -11.11
CA ALA A 150 23.76 -10.11 -10.01
C ALA A 150 22.57 -11.00 -10.48
N PRO A 151 22.19 -12.02 -9.70
CA PRO A 151 20.95 -12.77 -9.92
C PRO A 151 19.72 -12.05 -9.31
N PRO A 152 18.50 -12.22 -9.86
CA PRO A 152 18.17 -12.80 -11.16
C PRO A 152 18.12 -11.71 -12.25
N THR A 153 19.14 -11.64 -13.10
CA THR A 153 19.04 -10.84 -14.34
C THR A 153 18.38 -11.68 -15.43
N LYS A 154 17.08 -11.41 -15.71
CA LYS A 154 16.33 -12.08 -16.80
C LYS A 154 17.03 -11.87 -18.14
N GLY A 155 17.05 -12.92 -18.96
CA GLY A 155 17.55 -12.86 -20.34
C GLY A 155 19.07 -12.92 -20.51
N ARG A 156 19.85 -12.97 -19.42
CA ARG A 156 21.27 -13.31 -19.49
C ARG A 156 21.46 -14.83 -19.41
N PRO A 157 22.22 -15.45 -20.34
CA PRO A 157 22.60 -16.84 -20.19
C PRO A 157 23.44 -17.01 -18.91
N SER A 158 23.34 -18.18 -18.27
CA SER A 158 24.24 -18.50 -17.15
C SER A 158 25.68 -18.44 -17.66
N SER A 159 26.52 -17.67 -16.97
CA SER A 159 27.95 -17.58 -17.20
C SER A 159 28.71 -18.04 -15.98
N GLU A 160 29.79 -18.79 -16.21
CA GLU A 160 30.73 -19.13 -15.16
C GLU A 160 31.39 -17.86 -14.63
N CYS A 161 31.50 -17.75 -13.31
CA CYS A 161 32.32 -16.71 -12.69
C CYS A 161 33.80 -17.01 -13.02
N ASN A 162 34.56 -15.98 -13.36
CA ASN A 162 35.94 -16.12 -13.86
C ASN A 162 36.85 -15.00 -13.34
N ASP A 163 38.13 -15.09 -13.68
CA ASP A 163 39.17 -14.16 -13.22
C ASP A 163 38.90 -12.72 -13.70
N GLU A 164 38.38 -12.55 -14.91
CA GLU A 164 38.00 -11.22 -15.44
C GLU A 164 36.90 -10.57 -14.59
N MET A 165 35.88 -11.34 -14.20
CA MET A 165 34.82 -10.87 -13.30
C MET A 165 35.37 -10.49 -11.93
N LEU A 166 36.32 -11.27 -11.38
CA LEU A 166 36.98 -10.92 -10.12
C LEU A 166 37.72 -9.58 -10.23
N GLU A 167 38.47 -9.35 -11.30
CA GLU A 167 39.20 -8.10 -11.49
C GLU A 167 38.27 -6.89 -11.69
N ILE A 168 37.15 -7.08 -12.42
CA ILE A 168 36.10 -6.06 -12.53
C ILE A 168 35.49 -5.76 -11.14
N ALA A 169 35.19 -6.79 -10.35
CA ALA A 169 34.63 -6.64 -9.02
C ALA A 169 35.58 -5.88 -8.07
N LYS A 170 36.88 -6.21 -8.08
CA LYS A 170 37.92 -5.50 -7.30
C LYS A 170 37.97 -4.02 -7.71
N LYS A 171 38.02 -3.72 -9.02
CA LYS A 171 38.03 -2.35 -9.53
C LYS A 171 36.77 -1.58 -9.09
N ASN A 172 35.60 -2.16 -9.29
CA ASN A 172 34.34 -1.52 -8.94
C ASN A 172 34.21 -1.30 -7.43
N LEU A 173 34.71 -2.21 -6.60
CA LEU A 173 34.77 -2.07 -5.14
C LEU A 173 35.62 -0.85 -4.73
N LEU A 174 36.77 -0.64 -5.38
CA LEU A 174 37.64 0.50 -5.10
C LEU A 174 37.01 1.85 -5.49
N ASP A 175 36.22 1.86 -6.58
CA ASP A 175 35.51 3.03 -7.11
C ASP A 175 34.29 3.47 -6.27
N LEU A 176 33.87 2.66 -5.30
CA LEU A 176 32.77 3.02 -4.39
C LEU A 176 33.19 4.14 -3.44
N LEU A 177 32.20 4.92 -2.97
CA LEU A 177 32.42 5.89 -1.89
C LEU A 177 33.03 5.17 -0.67
N HIS A 178 32.48 3.99 -0.33
CA HIS A 178 32.96 3.16 0.76
C HIS A 178 32.50 1.71 0.62
N PHE A 179 33.25 0.79 1.23
CA PHE A 179 32.77 -0.56 1.51
C PHE A 179 33.12 -0.96 2.93
N GLY A 180 32.23 -1.70 3.57
CA GLY A 180 32.43 -2.23 4.92
C GLY A 180 32.46 -3.76 4.96
N LEU A 181 32.87 -4.30 6.11
CA LEU A 181 32.90 -5.74 6.39
C LEU A 181 31.99 -6.03 7.58
N CYS A 182 31.14 -7.05 7.48
CA CYS A 182 30.21 -7.43 8.55
C CYS A 182 30.94 -7.74 9.87
N GLU A 183 32.09 -8.39 9.77
CA GLU A 183 32.97 -8.81 10.87
C GLU A 183 33.63 -7.60 11.55
N TRP A 184 33.79 -6.48 10.82
CA TRP A 184 34.36 -5.22 11.31
C TRP A 184 33.34 -4.09 11.23
N MET A 185 32.12 -4.33 11.72
CA MET A 185 30.99 -3.40 11.59
C MET A 185 31.30 -2.01 12.14
N GLU A 186 31.70 -1.90 13.41
CA GLU A 186 32.01 -0.60 14.03
C GLU A 186 33.16 0.13 13.31
N PRO A 187 34.31 -0.49 13.00
CA PRO A 187 35.34 0.11 12.15
C PRO A 187 34.82 0.56 10.78
N SER A 188 33.95 -0.23 10.14
CA SER A 188 33.38 0.09 8.83
C SER A 188 32.51 1.34 8.90
N ILE A 189 31.68 1.46 9.92
CA ILE A 189 30.86 2.67 10.14
C ILE A 189 31.73 3.90 10.42
N LYS A 190 32.78 3.78 11.23
CA LYS A 190 33.73 4.87 11.49
C LYS A 190 34.41 5.34 10.21
N LEU A 191 34.88 4.41 9.39
CA LEU A 191 35.55 4.72 8.12
C LEU A 191 34.57 5.30 7.07
N LEU A 192 33.31 4.83 7.05
CA LEU A 192 32.25 5.45 6.26
C LEU A 192 32.05 6.92 6.68
N CYS A 193 31.90 7.18 7.98
CA CYS A 193 31.69 8.54 8.49
C CYS A 193 32.87 9.47 8.14
N TYR A 194 34.10 8.97 8.22
CA TYR A 194 35.29 9.70 7.78
C TYR A 194 35.24 10.06 6.28
N ARG A 195 35.03 9.06 5.41
CA ARG A 195 35.06 9.23 3.95
C ARG A 195 33.88 10.04 3.42
N ALA A 196 32.69 9.83 3.98
CA ALA A 196 31.49 10.56 3.64
C ALA A 196 31.38 11.92 4.35
N LYS A 197 32.30 12.21 5.28
CA LYS A 197 32.28 13.41 6.14
C LYS A 197 30.97 13.54 6.90
N TRP A 198 30.46 12.42 7.39
CA TRP A 198 29.23 12.35 8.17
C TRP A 198 29.53 12.43 9.66
N LEU A 199 28.57 12.94 10.42
CA LEU A 199 28.61 12.86 11.88
C LEU A 199 28.69 11.38 12.29
N PRO A 200 29.66 10.98 13.14
CA PRO A 200 29.72 9.62 13.65
C PRO A 200 28.46 9.29 14.45
N GLN A 201 27.70 8.30 13.98
CA GLN A 201 26.57 7.73 14.73
C GLN A 201 26.93 6.32 15.19
N LYS A 202 26.52 5.98 16.42
CA LYS A 202 26.64 4.61 16.92
C LYS A 202 25.80 3.67 16.06
N PHE A 203 26.33 2.49 15.77
CA PHE A 203 25.59 1.42 15.13
C PHE A 203 25.05 0.48 16.20
N ASN A 204 23.84 0.76 16.67
CA ASN A 204 23.14 -0.01 17.72
C ASN A 204 21.96 -0.82 17.19
N ILE A 205 21.89 -1.05 15.87
CA ILE A 205 20.79 -1.76 15.23
C ILE A 205 21.21 -3.20 14.95
N HIS A 206 20.70 -4.11 15.78
CA HIS A 206 20.97 -5.54 15.67
C HIS A 206 19.68 -6.30 15.34
N LEU A 207 19.31 -6.34 14.06
CA LEU A 207 18.11 -7.04 13.59
C LEU A 207 18.45 -8.44 13.08
N ASN A 208 17.50 -9.37 13.20
CA ASN A 208 17.57 -10.73 12.64
C ASN A 208 18.77 -11.58 13.12
N GLN A 209 19.18 -11.42 14.38
CA GLN A 209 20.20 -12.28 14.98
C GLN A 209 19.62 -13.69 15.21
N SER A 210 20.36 -14.72 14.77
CA SER A 210 20.10 -16.11 15.13
C SER A 210 20.75 -16.42 16.48
N GLU A 211 20.19 -17.38 17.23
CA GLU A 211 20.75 -17.83 18.52
C GLU A 211 22.21 -18.29 18.41
N LYS A 212 22.55 -18.94 17.29
CA LYS A 212 23.93 -19.31 16.94
C LYS A 212 24.45 -18.40 15.84
N SER A 213 25.69 -17.92 15.98
CA SER A 213 26.34 -17.15 14.93
C SER A 213 26.74 -18.05 13.75
N SER A 214 26.97 -17.47 12.58
CA SER A 214 27.50 -18.23 11.45
C SER A 214 28.89 -18.81 11.73
N ALA A 215 29.67 -18.18 12.61
CA ALA A 215 30.98 -18.70 13.05
C ALA A 215 30.82 -19.95 13.92
N ASP A 216 29.84 -19.96 14.84
CA ASP A 216 29.55 -21.13 15.68
C ASP A 216 29.13 -22.32 14.83
N ILE A 217 28.33 -22.07 13.78
CA ILE A 217 27.90 -23.11 12.84
C ILE A 217 29.08 -23.58 11.99
N ALA A 218 29.90 -22.67 11.46
CA ALA A 218 31.07 -23.03 10.69
C ALA A 218 32.04 -23.91 11.49
N ALA A 219 32.19 -23.67 12.80
CA ALA A 219 33.01 -24.48 13.69
C ALA A 219 32.52 -25.92 13.89
N THR A 220 31.27 -26.22 13.51
CA THR A 220 30.72 -27.59 13.56
C THR A 220 30.91 -28.38 12.27
N LEU A 221 31.34 -27.74 11.18
CA LEU A 221 31.54 -28.38 9.88
C LEU A 221 32.91 -29.04 9.78
N SER A 222 32.99 -30.14 9.02
CA SER A 222 34.26 -30.82 8.73
C SER A 222 35.16 -30.00 7.80
N SER A 223 36.45 -30.36 7.74
CA SER A 223 37.39 -29.70 6.84
C SER A 223 37.02 -29.90 5.36
N GLU A 224 36.47 -31.07 5.02
CA GLU A 224 35.98 -31.40 3.68
C GLU A 224 34.73 -30.58 3.32
N GLU A 225 33.78 -30.43 4.24
CA GLU A 225 32.57 -29.61 4.03
C GLU A 225 32.93 -28.14 3.80
N LEU A 226 33.83 -27.59 4.61
CA LEU A 226 34.32 -26.22 4.44
C LEU A 226 35.07 -26.04 3.12
N ALA A 227 35.83 -27.04 2.67
CA ALA A 227 36.53 -27.00 1.39
C ALA A 227 35.55 -26.95 0.20
N ILE A 228 34.46 -27.70 0.24
CA ILE A 228 33.41 -27.68 -0.80
C ILE A 228 32.77 -26.28 -0.89
N ILE A 229 32.36 -25.72 0.24
CA ILE A 229 31.74 -24.38 0.28
C ILE A 229 32.71 -23.32 -0.23
N ARG A 230 34.00 -23.44 0.15
CA ARG A 230 35.06 -22.52 -0.28
C ARG A 230 35.32 -22.62 -1.78
N GLU A 231 35.37 -23.81 -2.37
CA GLU A 231 35.63 -23.97 -3.81
C GLU A 231 34.53 -23.33 -4.66
N VAL A 232 33.26 -23.54 -4.28
CA VAL A 232 32.12 -22.90 -4.96
C VAL A 232 32.21 -21.37 -4.88
N ASN A 233 32.75 -20.83 -3.78
CA ASN A 233 32.87 -19.39 -3.52
C ASN A 233 34.32 -18.87 -3.60
N ARG A 234 35.19 -19.52 -4.40
CA ARG A 234 36.63 -19.21 -4.42
C ARG A 234 36.93 -17.75 -4.79
N TYR A 235 36.19 -17.19 -5.74
CA TYR A 235 36.38 -15.80 -6.18
C TYR A 235 35.87 -14.81 -5.14
N ASP A 236 34.78 -15.15 -4.45
CA ASP A 236 34.31 -14.39 -3.30
C ASP A 236 35.36 -14.36 -2.18
N TYR A 237 36.09 -15.45 -1.96
CA TYR A 237 37.17 -15.52 -0.98
C TYR A 237 38.35 -14.63 -1.36
N GLU A 238 38.79 -14.68 -2.62
CA GLU A 238 39.86 -13.81 -3.13
C GLU A 238 39.47 -12.33 -3.07
N LEU A 239 38.23 -11.99 -3.45
CA LEU A 239 37.70 -10.63 -3.32
C LEU A 239 37.68 -10.18 -1.86
N TYR A 240 37.25 -11.05 -0.95
CA TYR A 240 37.13 -10.71 0.47
C TYR A 240 38.49 -10.48 1.14
N GLU A 241 39.50 -11.29 0.85
CA GLU A 241 40.86 -11.05 1.35
C GLU A 241 41.48 -9.78 0.76
N PHE A 242 41.26 -9.51 -0.53
CA PHE A 242 41.62 -8.23 -1.15
C PHE A 242 40.94 -7.05 -0.43
N ALA A 243 39.64 -7.14 -0.19
CA ALA A 243 38.87 -6.10 0.50
C ALA A 243 39.37 -5.87 1.93
N LYS A 244 39.73 -6.92 2.67
CA LYS A 244 40.33 -6.80 4.02
C LYS A 244 41.66 -6.05 4.00
N ALA A 245 42.54 -6.36 3.04
CA ALA A 245 43.82 -5.68 2.91
C ALA A 245 43.63 -4.18 2.61
N GLU A 246 42.78 -3.87 1.63
CA GLU A 246 42.45 -2.49 1.26
C GLU A 246 41.77 -1.73 2.42
N PHE A 247 40.84 -2.39 3.12
CA PHE A 247 40.18 -1.79 4.28
C PHE A 247 41.17 -1.41 5.37
N ARG A 248 42.11 -2.31 5.71
CA ARG A 248 43.17 -2.01 6.70
C ARG A 248 44.00 -0.81 6.28
N SER A 249 44.38 -0.72 5.00
CA SER A 249 45.12 0.42 4.46
C SER A 249 44.36 1.74 4.67
N ARG A 250 43.08 1.79 4.25
CA ARG A 250 42.22 2.98 4.42
C ARG A 250 41.96 3.34 5.89
N TYR A 251 41.80 2.32 6.74
CA TYR A 251 41.59 2.52 8.17
C TYR A 251 42.84 3.11 8.84
N GLN A 252 44.01 2.63 8.44
CA GLN A 252 45.29 3.12 8.90
C GLN A 252 45.55 4.55 8.42
N GLU A 253 45.17 4.91 7.19
CA GLU A 253 45.24 6.30 6.69
C GLU A 253 44.41 7.27 7.55
N MET A 254 43.16 6.87 7.85
CA MET A 254 42.28 7.63 8.76
C MET A 254 42.94 7.79 10.14
N TRP A 255 43.54 6.72 10.68
CA TRP A 255 44.24 6.75 11.96
C TRP A 255 45.46 7.68 11.96
N GLN A 256 46.28 7.65 10.91
CA GLN A 256 47.42 8.57 10.78
C GLN A 256 46.96 10.04 10.69
N THR A 257 45.86 10.29 9.99
CA THR A 257 45.27 11.63 9.91
C THR A 257 44.76 12.10 11.27
N CYS A 258 44.13 11.21 12.04
CA CYS A 258 43.72 11.45 13.42
C CYS A 258 44.92 11.87 14.30
N LEU A 259 46.01 11.09 14.28
CA LEU A 259 47.22 11.39 15.06
C LEU A 259 47.86 12.74 14.67
N LYS A 260 47.98 13.03 13.37
CA LYS A 260 48.52 14.32 12.88
C LYS A 260 47.67 15.51 13.32
N THR A 261 46.35 15.36 13.29
CA THR A 261 45.43 16.43 13.69
C THR A 261 45.55 16.73 15.19
N LYS A 262 45.72 15.70 16.02
CA LYS A 262 45.95 15.86 17.46
C LYS A 262 47.21 16.69 17.73
N THR A 263 48.33 16.35 17.09
CA THR A 263 49.62 17.05 17.26
C THR A 263 49.57 18.52 16.81
N SER A 264 48.65 18.88 15.92
CA SER A 264 48.55 20.25 15.37
C SER A 264 47.61 21.19 16.14
N TYR A 265 46.62 20.68 16.87
CA TYR A 265 45.54 21.49 17.48
C TYR A 265 45.51 21.46 19.01
N PHE A 266 46.14 20.47 19.66
CA PHE A 266 46.18 20.35 21.11
C PHE A 266 47.62 20.49 21.62
N ASP A 267 47.74 21.23 22.73
CA ASP A 267 48.95 21.69 23.44
C ASP A 267 50.21 20.79 23.30
N PRO A 268 51.40 21.34 22.93
CA PRO A 268 52.66 20.59 22.91
C PRO A 268 53.17 20.17 24.31
N VAL A 269 52.44 20.45 25.39
CA VAL A 269 52.85 20.10 26.75
C VAL A 269 51.87 19.11 27.39
N SER A 270 52.44 17.93 27.71
CA SER A 270 51.87 16.79 28.45
C SER A 270 50.95 15.83 27.66
N ASP A 271 51.56 14.90 26.90
CA ASP A 271 50.92 13.61 26.65
C ASP A 271 51.91 12.46 26.91
N ALA A 272 51.95 11.97 28.15
CA ALA A 272 52.62 10.70 28.50
C ALA A 272 51.93 9.48 27.85
N THR A 273 50.80 9.71 27.19
CA THR A 273 49.98 8.72 26.52
C THR A 273 50.55 8.36 25.15
N THR A 274 51.19 7.19 25.04
CA THR A 274 51.70 6.69 23.76
C THR A 274 50.58 5.98 22.99
N TYR A 275 50.16 6.55 21.85
CA TYR A 275 49.22 5.89 20.93
C TYR A 275 49.96 4.95 19.98
N PRO A 276 49.35 3.83 19.56
CA PRO A 276 50.00 2.92 18.64
C PRO A 276 50.17 3.58 17.27
N SER A 277 51.31 3.35 16.62
CA SER A 277 51.55 3.80 15.25
C SER A 277 50.67 3.07 14.24
N PHE A 278 50.10 1.91 14.61
CA PHE A 278 49.23 1.11 13.77
C PHE A 278 47.96 0.70 14.54
N LEU A 279 46.80 0.83 13.91
CA LEU A 279 45.51 0.50 14.52
C LEU A 279 44.81 -0.62 13.75
N GLU A 280 44.84 -1.84 14.29
CA GLU A 280 44.06 -2.97 13.73
C GLU A 280 42.55 -2.71 13.92
N PRO A 281 41.72 -2.83 12.86
CA PRO A 281 40.28 -2.63 12.96
C PRO A 281 39.59 -3.49 14.02
N ASN A 282 40.01 -4.73 14.19
CA ASN A 282 39.35 -5.73 15.04
C ASN A 282 39.90 -5.82 16.47
N GLN A 283 40.94 -5.06 16.82
CA GLN A 283 41.63 -5.15 18.11
C GLN A 283 41.87 -3.75 18.69
N GLN A 284 40.78 -3.06 19.03
CA GLN A 284 40.84 -1.70 19.57
C GLN A 284 40.61 -1.69 21.07
N SER A 285 41.59 -1.17 21.82
CA SER A 285 41.39 -0.75 23.21
C SER A 285 40.55 0.53 23.27
N GLU A 286 40.00 0.86 24.45
CA GLU A 286 39.09 2.01 24.61
C GLU A 286 39.75 3.36 24.26
N LEU A 287 41.01 3.55 24.63
CA LEU A 287 41.72 4.82 24.44
C LEU A 287 41.85 5.25 22.94
N PRO A 288 42.31 4.39 22.00
CA PRO A 288 42.24 4.69 20.56
C PRO A 288 40.82 4.94 20.04
N LYS A 289 39.80 4.25 20.58
CA LYS A 289 38.41 4.45 20.15
C LYS A 289 37.91 5.84 20.52
N GLU A 290 38.17 6.30 21.73
CA GLU A 290 37.76 7.64 22.20
C GLU A 290 38.42 8.75 21.36
N LEU A 291 39.73 8.65 21.13
CA LEU A 291 40.45 9.61 20.30
C LEU A 291 39.89 9.64 18.88
N LEU A 292 39.65 8.47 18.28
CA LEU A 292 39.11 8.39 16.93
C LEU A 292 37.68 8.95 16.85
N ASN A 293 36.83 8.71 17.85
CA ASN A 293 35.48 9.26 17.90
C ASN A 293 35.51 10.81 17.97
N SER A 294 36.37 11.37 18.83
CA SER A 294 36.57 12.81 18.94
C SER A 294 37.10 13.43 17.64
N PHE A 295 38.05 12.76 16.98
CA PHE A 295 38.55 13.15 15.67
C PHE A 295 37.45 13.15 14.59
N LEU A 296 36.62 12.11 14.54
CA LEU A 296 35.54 12.02 13.54
C LEU A 296 34.49 13.12 13.74
N GLU A 297 34.14 13.44 14.98
CA GLU A 297 33.23 14.54 15.30
C GLU A 297 33.83 15.89 14.85
N SER A 298 35.12 16.12 15.15
CA SER A 298 35.85 17.32 14.71
C SER A 298 35.93 17.39 13.19
N ASN A 299 36.27 16.29 12.54
CA ASN A 299 36.36 16.19 11.08
C ASN A 299 35.02 16.52 10.41
N PHE A 300 33.90 16.06 10.97
CA PHE A 300 32.55 16.45 10.53
C PHE A 300 32.32 17.96 10.67
N GLN A 301 32.63 18.54 11.83
CA GLN A 301 32.41 19.97 12.13
C GLN A 301 33.16 20.90 11.16
N TYR A 302 34.43 20.59 10.87
CA TYR A 302 35.28 21.43 10.01
C TYR A 302 35.08 21.20 8.50
N ASN A 303 34.56 20.04 8.09
CA ASN A 303 34.37 19.74 6.66
C ASN A 303 32.94 19.93 6.17
N SER A 304 31.97 20.09 7.07
CA SER A 304 30.58 20.34 6.68
C SER A 304 30.44 21.72 6.07
N ARG A 305 29.81 21.80 4.90
CA ARG A 305 29.54 23.07 4.19
C ARG A 305 28.05 23.37 4.18
N VAL A 306 27.48 23.47 5.38
CA VAL A 306 26.06 23.82 5.55
C VAL A 306 25.96 25.30 5.91
N GLU A 307 25.03 25.99 5.26
CA GLU A 307 24.72 27.38 5.56
C GLU A 307 24.10 27.49 6.96
N ARG A 308 24.65 28.38 7.78
CA ARG A 308 24.11 28.66 9.11
C ARG A 308 22.82 29.46 9.00
N SER A 309 21.86 29.16 9.86
CA SER A 309 20.52 29.77 9.85
C SER A 309 20.20 30.44 11.18
N GLU A 310 19.37 31.49 11.09
CA GLU A 310 18.74 32.16 12.23
C GLU A 310 17.51 31.40 12.71
N HIS A 311 16.87 30.63 11.83
CA HIS A 311 15.71 29.82 12.17
C HIS A 311 16.03 28.35 11.90
N ILE A 312 16.03 27.55 12.97
CA ILE A 312 16.18 26.11 12.91
C ILE A 312 14.84 25.48 13.24
N PHE A 313 14.29 24.79 12.27
CA PHE A 313 13.19 23.88 12.51
C PHE A 313 13.60 22.47 12.13
N THR A 314 13.75 21.63 13.15
CA THR A 314 14.22 20.25 12.99
C THR A 314 13.11 19.32 13.45
N ARG A 315 12.56 18.52 12.53
CA ARG A 315 11.70 17.38 12.88
C ARG A 315 12.49 16.08 12.70
N PHE A 316 12.25 15.09 13.54
CA PHE A 316 12.82 13.75 13.33
C PHE A 316 12.20 12.99 12.16
N SER A 317 11.17 13.55 11.52
CA SER A 317 10.76 13.12 10.16
C SER A 317 11.81 13.47 9.10
N ASP A 318 12.66 14.47 9.36
CA ASP A 318 13.70 14.95 8.46
C ASP A 318 15.08 14.37 8.84
N SER A 319 16.10 14.64 8.02
CA SER A 319 17.47 14.30 8.37
C SER A 319 17.97 15.17 9.52
N THR A 320 18.34 14.55 10.63
CA THR A 320 18.88 15.24 11.81
C THR A 320 20.29 14.77 12.11
N PHE A 321 21.23 15.70 12.30
CA PHE A 321 22.55 15.34 12.81
C PHE A 321 22.45 15.14 14.32
N SER A 322 22.32 13.87 14.73
CA SER A 322 22.13 13.51 16.14
C SER A 322 22.93 12.27 16.51
N SER A 323 23.35 12.17 17.77
CA SER A 323 24.00 10.98 18.34
C SER A 323 23.50 10.71 19.76
N GLY A 324 23.49 9.46 20.21
CA GLY A 324 22.84 9.08 21.48
C GLY A 324 21.31 9.09 21.39
N TRP A 325 20.75 8.91 20.20
CA TRP A 325 19.32 8.75 19.94
C TRP A 325 19.08 7.43 19.20
N TYR A 326 17.98 6.76 19.50
CA TYR A 326 17.52 5.62 18.71
C TYR A 326 16.93 6.06 17.37
N PRO A 327 16.90 5.17 16.36
CA PRO A 327 16.26 5.46 15.08
C PRO A 327 14.81 5.95 15.24
N ARG A 328 14.37 6.82 14.32
CA ARG A 328 13.01 7.36 14.31
C ARG A 328 11.96 6.25 14.26
N GLU A 329 10.89 6.42 15.03
CA GLU A 329 9.74 5.52 15.06
C GLU A 329 8.43 6.32 14.97
N TYR A 330 7.44 5.75 14.29
CA TYR A 330 6.14 6.39 14.13
C TYR A 330 5.22 6.01 15.29
N SER A 331 4.84 7.00 16.10
CA SER A 331 3.91 6.82 17.22
C SER A 331 2.48 6.99 16.71
N ARG A 332 1.75 5.88 16.53
CA ARG A 332 0.38 5.90 15.99
C ARG A 332 -0.60 6.72 16.83
N ASP A 333 -0.44 6.70 18.15
CA ASP A 333 -1.30 7.42 19.10
C ASP A 333 -1.03 8.92 19.15
N LEU A 334 0.19 9.36 18.80
CA LEU A 334 0.57 10.77 18.73
C LEU A 334 0.54 11.31 17.30
N ASN A 335 0.36 10.42 16.31
CA ASN A 335 0.36 10.73 14.88
C ASN A 335 1.60 11.53 14.44
N THR A 336 2.77 11.15 14.94
CA THR A 336 4.05 11.82 14.65
C THR A 336 5.23 10.85 14.73
N TRP A 337 6.33 11.21 14.07
CA TRP A 337 7.62 10.56 14.23
C TRP A 337 8.31 11.07 15.49
N LEU A 338 8.90 10.16 16.27
CA LEU A 338 9.70 10.50 17.44
C LEU A 338 11.01 9.72 17.45
N CYS A 339 12.00 10.23 18.17
CA CYS A 339 13.20 9.48 18.52
C CYS A 339 13.34 9.43 20.04
N TRP A 340 13.72 8.27 20.55
CA TRP A 340 14.08 8.10 21.96
C TRP A 340 15.52 8.50 22.20
N ALA A 341 15.77 9.30 23.23
CA ALA A 341 17.11 9.53 23.77
C ALA A 341 17.60 8.28 24.52
N GLY A 342 18.87 7.92 24.32
CA GLY A 342 19.52 6.73 24.90
C GLY A 342 20.41 5.99 23.89
N PRO A 343 21.14 4.94 24.31
CA PRO A 343 21.12 4.29 25.63
C PRO A 343 21.95 4.99 26.71
N GLU A 344 22.73 6.00 26.37
CA GLU A 344 23.47 6.76 27.37
C GLU A 344 22.60 7.84 28.02
N THR A 345 23.10 8.42 29.11
CA THR A 345 22.49 9.57 29.79
C THR A 345 22.70 10.90 29.06
N SER A 346 23.44 10.88 27.95
CA SER A 346 23.69 12.05 27.11
C SER A 346 23.33 11.78 25.65
N SER A 347 22.59 12.71 25.07
CA SER A 347 22.19 12.69 23.66
C SER A 347 22.50 14.04 23.03
N HIS A 348 22.94 14.04 21.78
CA HIS A 348 23.45 15.25 21.11
C HIS A 348 22.64 15.56 19.86
N ILE A 349 22.38 16.85 19.62
CA ILE A 349 21.84 17.35 18.35
C ILE A 349 22.75 18.49 17.86
N TYR A 350 23.13 18.43 16.60
CA TYR A 350 24.03 19.41 15.97
C TYR A 350 23.23 20.34 15.06
N VAL A 351 23.20 21.63 15.40
CA VAL A 351 22.41 22.65 14.71
C VAL A 351 23.29 23.76 14.14
N PRO A 352 23.12 24.15 12.86
CA PRO A 352 23.97 25.17 12.24
C PRO A 352 23.47 26.58 12.58
N LEU A 353 23.59 26.99 13.84
CA LEU A 353 23.13 28.30 14.30
C LEU A 353 24.07 29.41 13.82
N LYS A 354 23.49 30.52 13.37
CA LYS A 354 24.26 31.74 13.09
C LYS A 354 24.74 32.36 14.40
N SER A 355 26.00 32.75 14.46
CA SER A 355 26.60 33.42 15.63
C SER A 355 26.10 34.86 15.79
N GLY A 356 26.38 35.45 16.96
CA GLY A 356 26.08 36.85 17.24
C GLY A 356 24.63 37.16 17.63
N LEU A 357 23.76 36.15 17.71
CA LEU A 357 22.37 36.28 18.16
C LEU A 357 22.14 35.42 19.40
N ASP A 358 21.33 35.94 20.33
CA ASP A 358 20.74 35.11 21.38
C ASP A 358 19.52 34.39 20.79
N TYR A 359 19.31 33.14 21.17
CA TYR A 359 18.22 32.32 20.65
C TYR A 359 17.30 31.82 21.75
N GLN A 360 16.06 31.51 21.38
CA GLN A 360 15.16 30.70 22.18
C GLN A 360 15.09 29.30 21.56
N ILE A 361 15.31 28.26 22.37
CA ILE A 361 15.04 26.87 22.01
C ILE A 361 13.70 26.43 22.58
N SER A 362 12.94 25.65 21.83
CA SER A 362 11.65 25.10 22.25
C SER A 362 11.41 23.71 21.67
N PHE A 363 10.82 22.79 22.45
CA PHE A 363 10.43 21.47 21.98
C PHE A 363 9.38 20.82 22.89
N TRP A 364 8.72 19.78 22.38
CA TRP A 364 7.75 19.00 23.14
C TRP A 364 8.38 17.71 23.66
N LEU A 365 8.32 17.52 24.98
CA LEU A 365 8.55 16.23 25.61
C LEU A 365 7.29 15.37 25.42
N LEU A 366 7.33 14.48 24.43
CA LEU A 366 6.18 13.64 24.06
C LEU A 366 6.02 12.44 24.98
N ARG A 367 7.15 11.87 25.42
CA ARG A 367 7.20 10.77 26.39
C ARG A 367 8.41 10.95 27.29
N CYS A 368 8.27 10.57 28.56
CA CYS A 368 9.38 10.43 29.48
C CYS A 368 9.13 9.17 30.32
N GLN A 369 10.17 8.38 30.58
CA GLN A 369 10.02 7.12 31.31
C GLN A 369 9.79 7.31 32.81
N ALA A 370 10.19 8.45 33.38
CA ALA A 370 9.96 8.76 34.79
C ALA A 370 10.00 10.27 35.05
N LEU A 371 9.37 10.70 36.15
CA LEU A 371 9.34 12.11 36.55
C LEU A 371 10.74 12.62 36.92
N ASP A 372 11.53 11.84 37.64
CA ASP A 372 12.90 12.22 38.02
C ASP A 372 13.83 12.38 36.80
N ILE A 373 13.59 11.60 35.74
CA ILE A 373 14.30 11.75 34.46
C ILE A 373 13.94 13.09 33.82
N GLN A 374 12.66 13.47 33.81
CA GLN A 374 12.21 14.77 33.28
C GLN A 374 12.76 15.95 34.09
N GLU A 375 12.75 15.85 35.42
CA GLU A 375 13.27 16.89 36.32
C GLU A 375 14.80 17.07 36.17
N SER A 376 15.51 15.99 35.83
CA SER A 376 16.96 16.04 35.58
C SER A 376 17.35 16.53 34.18
N LEU A 377 16.38 16.70 33.28
CA LEU A 377 16.66 17.06 31.89
C LEU A 377 17.31 18.44 31.81
N SER A 378 18.52 18.48 31.29
CA SER A 378 19.27 19.72 31.03
C SER A 378 19.83 19.72 29.62
N ILE A 379 20.10 20.92 29.09
CA ILE A 379 20.79 21.11 27.81
C ILE A 379 22.08 21.86 28.09
N GLU A 380 23.19 21.33 27.58
CA GLU A 380 24.52 21.93 27.67
C GLU A 380 25.03 22.31 26.27
N ILE A 381 25.71 23.45 26.18
CA ILE A 381 26.44 23.90 24.99
C ILE A 381 27.84 24.28 25.44
N GLU A 382 28.87 23.68 24.83
CA GLU A 382 30.27 23.81 25.26
C GLU A 382 30.46 23.54 26.78
N GLY A 383 29.70 22.60 27.33
CA GLY A 383 29.73 22.23 28.77
C GLY A 383 29.01 23.21 29.71
N VAL A 384 28.39 24.27 29.18
CA VAL A 384 27.60 25.23 29.96
C VAL A 384 26.13 24.88 29.84
N SER A 385 25.47 24.60 30.99
CA SER A 385 24.03 24.37 31.04
C SER A 385 23.26 25.65 30.70
N ILE A 386 22.23 25.53 29.86
CA ILE A 386 21.24 26.59 29.64
C ILE A 386 20.06 26.41 30.59
N GLU A 387 19.45 27.51 31.00
CA GLU A 387 18.24 27.50 31.83
C GLU A 387 17.04 27.04 31.00
N LEU A 388 16.26 26.11 31.55
CA LEU A 388 15.08 25.53 30.90
C LEU A 388 13.83 25.78 31.75
N ASP A 389 12.81 26.35 31.11
CA ASP A 389 11.45 26.42 31.61
C ASP A 389 10.63 25.22 31.10
N GLN A 390 9.79 24.66 31.97
CA GLN A 390 8.89 23.55 31.62
C GLN A 390 7.43 23.92 31.88
N ILE A 391 6.57 23.71 30.89
CA ILE A 391 5.12 23.94 30.97
C ILE A 391 4.39 22.63 30.68
N SER A 392 3.80 22.03 31.71
CA SER A 392 3.02 20.79 31.59
C SER A 392 1.57 21.09 31.20
N ILE A 393 1.12 20.55 30.08
CA ILE A 393 -0.25 20.72 29.56
C ILE A 393 -0.99 19.37 29.64
N LYS A 394 -2.15 19.37 30.30
CA LYS A 394 -3.04 18.21 30.37
C LYS A 394 -3.79 18.07 29.04
N THR A 395 -3.66 16.93 28.38
CA THR A 395 -4.22 16.63 27.05
C THR A 395 -5.32 15.57 27.07
N GLY A 396 -5.72 15.09 28.25
CA GLY A 396 -6.79 14.10 28.45
C GLY A 396 -6.87 13.66 29.92
N GLU A 397 -7.68 12.64 30.22
CA GLU A 397 -7.93 12.21 31.62
C GLU A 397 -6.65 11.80 32.38
N ASN A 398 -5.61 11.34 31.67
CA ASN A 398 -4.32 10.94 32.28
C ASN A 398 -3.08 11.16 31.38
N ARG A 399 -3.13 12.10 30.42
CA ARG A 399 -2.00 12.39 29.52
C ARG A 399 -1.52 13.82 29.67
N PHE A 400 -0.23 13.99 29.93
CA PHE A 400 0.44 15.29 29.96
C PHE A 400 1.45 15.37 28.81
N LYS A 401 1.52 16.54 28.17
CA LYS A 401 2.64 16.90 27.30
C LYS A 401 3.39 18.04 27.97
N THR A 402 4.72 17.96 28.03
CA THR A 402 5.53 19.03 28.60
C THR A 402 6.16 19.83 27.48
N PHE A 403 5.87 21.12 27.40
CA PHE A 403 6.60 22.04 26.55
C PHE A 403 7.84 22.53 27.29
N ILE A 404 9.00 22.40 26.67
CA ILE A 404 10.28 22.83 27.25
C ILE A 404 10.82 23.97 26.40
N THR A 405 11.30 25.02 27.07
CA THR A 405 11.95 26.13 26.39
C THR A 405 13.13 26.68 27.18
N GLY A 406 14.11 27.29 26.51
CA GLY A 406 15.29 27.86 27.16
C GLY A 406 15.96 28.90 26.30
N SER A 407 16.87 29.67 26.91
CA SER A 407 17.62 30.71 26.21
C SER A 407 19.06 30.27 25.94
N ILE A 408 19.47 30.35 24.68
CA ILE A 408 20.85 30.09 24.23
C ILE A 408 21.53 31.45 24.03
N SER A 409 22.59 31.71 24.80
CA SER A 409 23.38 32.93 24.60
C SER A 409 24.24 32.82 23.35
N SER A 410 24.31 33.91 22.58
CA SER A 410 25.27 34.15 21.50
C SER A 410 26.71 33.79 21.86
N LYS A 411 27.10 33.94 23.13
CA LYS A 411 28.45 33.62 23.63
C LYS A 411 28.79 32.13 23.59
N LEU A 412 27.78 31.26 23.56
CA LEU A 412 27.95 29.80 23.47
C LEU A 412 28.02 29.31 22.03
N ILE A 413 27.79 30.19 21.05
CA ILE A 413 27.77 29.84 19.62
C ILE A 413 29.12 30.21 19.02
N ARG A 414 29.87 29.17 18.69
CA ARG A 414 31.21 29.29 18.11
C ARG A 414 31.18 29.61 16.62
N ASP A 415 32.10 30.47 16.21
CA ASP A 415 32.23 30.90 14.81
C ASP A 415 33.13 30.02 13.96
N ASP A 416 33.99 29.22 14.58
CA ASP A 416 34.98 28.38 13.91
C ASP A 416 34.47 26.98 13.53
N VAL A 417 33.27 26.60 13.99
CA VAL A 417 32.65 25.29 13.72
C VAL A 417 31.27 25.43 13.10
N THR A 418 30.90 24.53 12.19
CA THR A 418 29.64 24.66 11.42
C THR A 418 28.41 24.52 12.30
N TYR A 419 28.43 23.61 13.28
CA TYR A 419 27.28 23.28 14.11
C TYR A 419 27.54 23.54 15.60
N THR A 420 26.56 24.16 16.26
CA THR A 420 26.43 24.19 17.71
C THR A 420 25.95 22.82 18.19
N LYS A 421 26.71 22.18 19.08
CA LYS A 421 26.36 20.89 19.70
C LYS A 421 25.49 21.12 20.93
N LEU A 422 24.22 20.74 20.83
CA LEU A 422 23.29 20.71 21.95
C LEU A 422 23.40 19.35 22.65
N THR A 423 23.81 19.33 23.91
CA THR A 423 23.93 18.10 24.70
C THR A 423 22.80 18.00 25.70
N PHE A 424 21.85 17.14 25.43
CA PHE A 424 20.77 16.78 26.34
C PHE A 424 21.31 15.80 27.38
N ARG A 425 21.15 16.09 28.67
CA ARG A 425 21.53 15.19 29.75
C ARG A 425 20.34 14.82 30.63
N VAL A 426 20.38 13.60 31.13
CA VAL A 426 19.45 13.09 32.15
C VAL A 426 20.24 12.34 33.24
N ASN A 427 19.63 12.12 34.40
CA ASN A 427 20.25 11.38 35.50
C ASN A 427 20.42 9.88 35.22
N ARG A 428 19.50 9.26 34.45
CA ARG A 428 19.50 7.82 34.13
C ARG A 428 18.69 7.50 32.88
N VAL A 429 18.89 6.29 32.37
CA VAL A 429 18.03 5.62 31.37
C VAL A 429 17.38 4.39 31.99
N VAL A 430 16.26 3.94 31.43
CA VAL A 430 15.57 2.71 31.86
C VAL A 430 15.12 1.91 30.65
N GLN A 431 14.90 0.60 30.84
CA GLN A 431 14.34 -0.22 29.77
C GLN A 431 12.95 0.31 29.38
N ILE A 432 12.71 0.46 28.08
CA ILE A 432 11.47 1.01 27.57
C ILE A 432 10.29 0.11 27.95
N ASN A 433 9.30 0.69 28.63
CA ASN A 433 8.11 -0.04 29.03
C ASN A 433 7.03 0.12 27.93
N LEU A 434 7.01 -0.82 26.98
CA LEU A 434 5.95 -0.91 25.97
C LEU A 434 5.02 -2.08 26.29
N SER A 435 3.71 -1.87 26.11
CA SER A 435 2.65 -2.85 26.35
C SER A 435 2.78 -4.14 25.52
N ASN A 436 3.59 -4.09 24.45
CA ASN A 436 3.89 -5.22 23.57
C ASN A 436 5.32 -5.65 23.87
N GLY A 437 5.47 -6.73 24.66
CA GLY A 437 6.77 -7.23 25.12
C GLY A 437 7.77 -7.51 24.00
N ASN A 438 9.06 -7.53 24.38
CA ASN A 438 10.29 -7.70 23.58
C ASN A 438 10.99 -6.45 23.04
N ASP A 439 10.94 -5.32 23.76
CA ASP A 439 11.86 -4.20 23.50
C ASP A 439 12.96 -4.13 24.59
N SER A 440 14.22 -4.32 24.19
CA SER A 440 15.40 -4.34 25.06
C SER A 440 16.11 -2.99 25.14
N ARG A 441 15.57 -1.94 24.50
CA ARG A 441 16.19 -0.61 24.49
C ARG A 441 16.12 0.03 25.87
N TYR A 442 17.24 0.64 26.28
CA TYR A 442 17.29 1.56 27.41
C TYR A 442 17.11 2.98 26.91
N VAL A 443 16.08 3.69 27.36
CA VAL A 443 15.67 5.01 26.89
C VAL A 443 15.40 5.95 28.08
N SER A 444 15.37 7.26 27.81
CA SER A 444 14.98 8.28 28.79
C SER A 444 13.69 8.99 28.39
N PHE A 445 13.74 9.80 27.33
CA PHE A 445 12.62 10.60 26.85
C PHE A 445 12.53 10.56 25.33
N ALA A 446 11.39 10.99 24.78
CA ALA A 446 11.17 11.13 23.35
C ALA A 446 10.62 12.51 22.99
N ILE A 447 11.15 13.05 21.89
CA ILE A 447 10.70 14.29 21.25
C ILE A 447 10.46 14.00 19.76
N ASP A 448 9.72 14.85 19.07
CA ASP A 448 9.51 14.81 17.61
C ASP A 448 10.40 15.79 16.83
N GLY A 449 11.11 16.65 17.54
CA GLY A 449 11.92 17.71 16.96
C GLY A 449 12.20 18.84 17.93
N LEU A 450 12.80 19.91 17.42
CA LEU A 450 13.04 21.15 18.14
C LEU A 450 12.97 22.37 17.22
N TYR A 451 12.68 23.50 17.83
CA TYR A 451 12.59 24.82 17.23
C TYR A 451 13.63 25.71 17.88
N ILE A 452 14.40 26.44 17.08
CA ILE A 452 15.32 27.47 17.55
C ILE A 452 15.15 28.71 16.69
N GLU A 453 14.91 29.84 17.33
CA GLU A 453 14.68 31.12 16.66
C GLU A 453 15.36 32.26 17.43
N PRO A 454 15.68 33.40 16.78
CA PRO A 454 16.32 34.51 17.45
C PRO A 454 15.41 35.04 18.55
N ARG A 455 15.99 35.30 19.72
CA ARG A 455 15.25 35.82 20.86
C ARG A 455 14.84 37.26 20.57
N MET A 456 13.57 37.47 20.22
CA MET A 456 13.00 38.81 20.10
C MET A 456 12.90 39.45 21.49
N VAL A 457 13.23 40.75 21.59
CA VAL A 457 13.18 41.53 22.85
C VAL A 457 11.76 41.57 23.44
N THR A 458 10.72 41.29 22.64
CA THR A 458 9.35 41.06 23.11
C THR A 458 9.20 39.62 23.60
N GLY A 459 9.00 39.48 24.91
CA GLY A 459 9.17 38.24 25.66
C GLY A 459 8.45 37.03 25.06
N VAL A 460 9.15 35.89 25.12
CA VAL A 460 8.68 34.53 24.80
C VAL A 460 7.28 34.25 25.33
N ILE A 461 6.89 34.84 26.46
CA ILE A 461 5.54 34.76 27.03
C ILE A 461 4.49 35.29 26.05
N GLU A 462 4.74 36.38 25.34
CA GLU A 462 3.81 36.99 24.39
C GLU A 462 3.69 36.16 23.10
N ALA A 463 4.80 35.55 22.64
CA ALA A 463 4.80 34.59 21.53
C ALA A 463 4.09 33.28 21.91
N VAL A 464 4.30 32.77 23.13
CA VAL A 464 3.62 31.59 23.68
C VAL A 464 2.14 31.87 23.92
N ILE A 465 1.76 33.07 24.37
CA ILE A 465 0.36 33.49 24.48
C ILE A 465 -0.28 33.53 23.10
N ARG A 466 0.36 34.15 22.10
CA ARG A 466 -0.15 34.15 20.71
C ARG A 466 -0.24 32.75 20.10
N LEU A 467 0.76 31.90 20.33
CA LEU A 467 0.73 30.49 19.91
C LEU A 467 -0.38 29.72 20.60
N ARG A 468 -0.65 29.99 21.89
CA ARG A 468 -1.75 29.39 22.65
C ARG A 468 -3.11 29.86 22.14
N GLU A 469 -3.26 31.14 21.83
CA GLU A 469 -4.46 31.73 21.22
C GLU A 469 -4.72 31.11 19.84
N ASN A 470 -3.70 31.08 18.97
CA ASN A 470 -3.79 30.42 17.66
C ASN A 470 -4.09 28.91 17.78
N PHE A 471 -3.51 28.23 18.78
CA PHE A 471 -3.79 26.82 19.04
C PHE A 471 -5.22 26.60 19.54
N GLN A 472 -5.76 27.49 20.38
CA GLN A 472 -7.15 27.44 20.80
C GLN A 472 -8.11 27.70 19.63
N GLU A 473 -7.83 28.68 18.77
CA GLU A 473 -8.60 28.90 17.55
C GLU A 473 -8.56 27.68 16.62
N MET A 474 -7.37 27.10 16.42
CA MET A 474 -7.21 25.89 15.62
C MET A 474 -7.97 24.71 16.23
N GLN A 475 -7.98 24.54 17.56
CA GLN A 475 -8.78 23.51 18.22
C GLN A 475 -10.30 23.74 18.04
N GLN A 476 -10.76 24.98 18.07
CA GLN A 476 -12.16 25.30 17.77
C GLN A 476 -12.52 24.98 16.31
N GLN A 477 -11.63 25.29 15.36
CA GLN A 477 -11.82 24.95 13.95
C GLN A 477 -11.83 23.44 13.72
N VAL A 478 -10.92 22.69 14.35
CA VAL A 478 -10.89 21.22 14.30
C VAL A 478 -12.14 20.62 14.94
N TRP A 479 -12.59 21.16 16.08
CA TRP A 479 -13.84 20.75 16.71
C TRP A 479 -15.03 20.99 15.76
N TYR A 480 -15.10 22.16 15.13
CA TYR A 480 -16.16 22.50 14.17
C TYR A 480 -16.13 21.59 12.93
N LEU A 481 -14.94 21.30 12.39
CA LEU A 481 -14.77 20.36 11.28
C LEU A 481 -15.22 18.95 11.67
N ASN A 482 -14.85 18.46 12.86
CA ASN A 482 -15.30 17.15 13.36
C ASN A 482 -16.82 17.12 13.56
N TYR A 483 -17.41 18.21 14.07
CA TYR A 483 -18.86 18.35 14.16
C TYR A 483 -19.52 18.26 12.78
N LYS A 484 -18.98 18.98 11.78
CA LYS A 484 -19.47 18.93 10.39
C LYS A 484 -19.28 17.57 9.73
N ILE A 485 -18.18 16.87 10.02
CA ILE A 485 -17.95 15.49 9.55
C ILE A 485 -18.97 14.55 10.17
N ASN A 486 -19.27 14.67 11.46
CA ASN A 486 -20.30 13.86 12.10
C ASN A 486 -21.69 14.12 11.51
N GLU A 487 -22.07 15.39 11.31
CA GLU A 487 -23.32 15.78 10.66
C GLU A 487 -23.42 15.19 9.23
N ALA A 488 -22.32 15.25 8.46
CA ALA A 488 -22.26 14.64 7.12
C ALA A 488 -22.34 13.11 7.16
N ASN A 489 -21.73 12.46 8.16
CA ASN A 489 -21.79 11.02 8.34
C ASN A 489 -23.20 10.55 8.72
N GLU A 490 -23.90 11.28 9.58
CA GLU A 490 -25.31 11.02 9.93
C GLU A 490 -26.21 11.16 8.69
N ALA A 491 -26.02 12.23 7.90
CA ALA A 491 -26.74 12.41 6.64
C ALA A 491 -26.42 11.31 5.62
N LEU A 492 -25.17 10.85 5.54
CA LEU A 492 -24.77 9.75 4.67
C LEU A 492 -25.39 8.42 5.12
N GLN A 493 -25.42 8.14 6.42
CA GLN A 493 -26.09 6.95 6.96
C GLN A 493 -27.59 6.98 6.63
N GLN A 494 -28.24 8.14 6.79
CA GLN A 494 -29.65 8.29 6.42
C GLN A 494 -29.87 8.05 4.92
N ALA A 495 -29.04 8.66 4.05
CA ALA A 495 -29.11 8.46 2.61
C ALA A 495 -28.85 6.99 2.21
N GLN A 496 -27.98 6.28 2.92
CA GLN A 496 -27.74 4.85 2.70
C GLN A 496 -28.97 4.00 3.07
N VAL A 497 -29.65 4.31 4.18
CA VAL A 497 -30.89 3.63 4.57
C VAL A 497 -31.99 3.90 3.54
N GLU A 498 -32.16 5.16 3.11
CA GLU A 498 -33.10 5.53 2.05
C GLU A 498 -32.77 4.83 0.73
N GLY A 499 -31.49 4.74 0.36
CA GLY A 499 -31.03 4.01 -0.82
C GLY A 499 -31.32 2.51 -0.76
N GLN A 500 -31.15 1.87 0.40
CA GLN A 500 -31.52 0.47 0.62
C GLN A 500 -33.04 0.26 0.50
N GLN A 501 -33.83 1.18 1.04
CA GLN A 501 -35.29 1.13 0.93
C GLN A 501 -35.76 1.26 -0.51
N LEU A 502 -35.22 2.23 -1.26
CA LEU A 502 -35.50 2.41 -2.69
C LEU A 502 -35.11 1.17 -3.50
N GLN A 503 -33.98 0.54 -3.17
CA GLN A 503 -33.56 -0.69 -3.84
C GLN A 503 -34.55 -1.83 -3.60
N GLN A 504 -35.03 -2.01 -2.37
CA GLN A 504 -36.06 -3.01 -2.06
C GLN A 504 -37.38 -2.72 -2.76
N ASP A 505 -37.79 -1.45 -2.83
CA ASP A 505 -39.04 -1.07 -3.51
C ASP A 505 -38.93 -1.25 -5.03
N MET A 506 -37.77 -0.94 -5.63
CA MET A 506 -37.50 -1.22 -7.04
C MET A 506 -37.54 -2.73 -7.33
N GLU A 507 -37.05 -3.57 -6.42
CA GLU A 507 -37.09 -5.03 -6.57
C GLU A 507 -38.52 -5.57 -6.48
N ARG A 508 -39.35 -5.01 -5.58
CA ARG A 508 -40.79 -5.31 -5.50
C ARG A 508 -41.55 -4.88 -6.76
N GLU A 509 -41.27 -3.69 -7.29
CA GLU A 509 -41.86 -3.22 -8.54
C GLU A 509 -41.43 -4.08 -9.73
N LYS A 510 -40.17 -4.52 -9.76
CA LYS A 510 -39.69 -5.45 -10.79
C LYS A 510 -40.44 -6.78 -10.73
N ASP A 511 -40.64 -7.35 -9.55
CA ASP A 511 -41.43 -8.56 -9.36
C ASP A 511 -42.90 -8.35 -9.77
N TYR A 512 -43.46 -7.19 -9.45
CA TYR A 512 -44.84 -6.83 -9.86
C TYR A 512 -44.96 -6.75 -11.38
N VAL A 513 -44.02 -6.08 -12.06
CA VAL A 513 -43.99 -6.00 -13.52
C VAL A 513 -43.83 -7.39 -14.15
N GLN A 514 -42.98 -8.26 -13.60
CA GLN A 514 -42.83 -9.63 -14.08
C GLN A 514 -44.14 -10.42 -13.97
N ARG A 515 -44.89 -10.28 -12.88
CA ARG A 515 -46.22 -10.90 -12.74
C ARG A 515 -47.21 -10.35 -13.76
N MET A 516 -47.24 -9.04 -13.96
CA MET A 516 -48.11 -8.44 -14.98
C MET A 516 -47.75 -8.91 -16.40
N GLN A 517 -46.46 -9.12 -16.70
CA GLN A 517 -46.04 -9.68 -17.99
C GLN A 517 -46.54 -11.12 -18.17
N ALA A 518 -46.44 -11.96 -17.13
CA ALA A 518 -46.97 -13.33 -17.16
C ALA A 518 -48.49 -13.35 -17.35
N ASP A 519 -49.22 -12.52 -16.61
CA ASP A 519 -50.67 -12.37 -16.77
C ASP A 519 -51.04 -11.88 -18.18
N LEU A 520 -50.27 -10.93 -18.74
CA LEU A 520 -50.49 -10.43 -20.09
C LEU A 520 -50.29 -11.53 -21.13
N GLU A 521 -49.23 -12.34 -20.99
CA GLU A 521 -48.97 -13.49 -21.86
C GLU A 521 -50.10 -14.53 -21.78
N GLU A 522 -50.61 -14.82 -20.57
CA GLU A 522 -51.77 -15.67 -20.39
C GLU A 522 -53.02 -15.11 -21.09
N LYS A 523 -53.28 -13.80 -20.94
CA LYS A 523 -54.41 -13.12 -21.60
C LYS A 523 -54.25 -13.10 -23.12
N GLN A 524 -53.05 -12.96 -23.64
CA GLN A 524 -52.76 -13.05 -25.07
C GLN A 524 -53.06 -14.45 -25.61
N ASN A 525 -52.64 -15.49 -24.88
CA ASN A 525 -52.94 -16.89 -25.23
C ASN A 525 -54.46 -17.16 -25.22
N GLN A 526 -55.16 -16.69 -24.18
CA GLN A 526 -56.64 -16.77 -24.11
C GLN A 526 -57.30 -16.05 -25.28
N SER A 527 -56.80 -14.87 -25.66
CA SER A 527 -57.33 -14.11 -26.79
C SER A 527 -57.11 -14.83 -28.12
N GLN A 528 -55.94 -15.43 -28.34
CA GLN A 528 -55.67 -16.24 -29.53
C GLN A 528 -56.60 -17.47 -29.60
N GLN A 529 -56.83 -18.14 -28.47
CA GLN A 529 -57.76 -19.26 -28.40
C GLN A 529 -59.19 -18.81 -28.75
N LEU A 530 -59.68 -17.73 -28.14
CA LEU A 530 -60.99 -17.16 -28.46
C LEU A 530 -61.11 -16.75 -29.93
N GLN A 531 -60.06 -16.20 -30.53
CA GLN A 531 -60.04 -15.88 -31.96
C GLN A 531 -60.17 -17.13 -32.83
N SER A 532 -59.50 -18.22 -32.45
CA SER A 532 -59.63 -19.52 -33.13
C SER A 532 -61.06 -20.07 -33.03
N GLU A 533 -61.64 -20.06 -31.83
CA GLU A 533 -63.02 -20.50 -31.60
C GLU A 533 -64.02 -19.64 -32.40
N LEU A 534 -63.81 -18.32 -32.45
CA LEU A 534 -64.67 -17.41 -33.23
C LEU A 534 -64.52 -17.64 -34.73
N ALA A 535 -63.32 -17.96 -35.23
CA ALA A 535 -63.11 -18.36 -36.62
C ALA A 535 -63.83 -19.67 -36.96
N GLN A 536 -63.82 -20.64 -36.04
CA GLN A 536 -64.58 -21.88 -36.19
C GLN A 536 -66.08 -21.62 -36.22
N ALA A 537 -66.62 -20.85 -35.26
CA ALA A 537 -68.03 -20.50 -35.22
C ALA A 537 -68.49 -19.73 -36.47
N ARG A 538 -67.64 -18.85 -37.03
CA ARG A 538 -67.92 -18.18 -38.31
C ARG A 538 -68.01 -19.14 -39.48
N THR A 539 -67.15 -20.16 -39.48
CA THR A 539 -67.15 -21.21 -40.51
C THR A 539 -68.45 -22.03 -40.43
N GLU A 540 -68.82 -22.46 -39.23
CA GLU A 540 -70.08 -23.18 -38.97
C GLU A 540 -71.31 -22.32 -39.33
N LEU A 541 -71.32 -21.03 -38.96
CA LEU A 541 -72.38 -20.10 -39.35
C LEU A 541 -72.47 -19.94 -40.88
N GLY A 542 -71.33 -19.90 -41.57
CA GLY A 542 -71.27 -19.86 -43.03
C GLY A 542 -71.86 -21.12 -43.66
N GLN A 543 -71.59 -22.30 -43.09
CA GLN A 543 -72.20 -23.55 -43.50
C GLN A 543 -73.71 -23.54 -43.29
N SER A 544 -74.21 -23.17 -42.09
CA SER A 544 -75.64 -23.05 -41.83
C SER A 544 -76.32 -22.00 -42.72
N HIS A 545 -75.64 -20.91 -43.08
CA HIS A 545 -76.18 -19.93 -44.01
C HIS A 545 -76.33 -20.52 -45.43
N SER A 546 -75.35 -21.31 -45.87
CA SER A 546 -75.43 -22.03 -47.14
C SER A 546 -76.59 -23.03 -47.15
N GLU A 547 -76.74 -23.80 -46.07
CA GLU A 547 -77.86 -24.73 -45.89
C GLU A 547 -79.21 -24.00 -45.90
N LEU A 548 -79.34 -22.89 -45.17
CA LEU A 548 -80.55 -22.06 -45.16
C LEU A 548 -80.85 -21.46 -46.54
N SER A 549 -79.83 -21.07 -47.30
CA SER A 549 -80.01 -20.60 -48.66
C SER A 549 -80.54 -21.71 -49.57
N GLN A 550 -80.03 -22.92 -49.42
CA GLN A 550 -80.51 -24.08 -50.16
C GLN A 550 -81.97 -24.39 -49.81
N VAL A 551 -82.32 -24.45 -48.52
CA VAL A 551 -83.70 -24.65 -48.05
C VAL A 551 -84.63 -23.53 -48.54
N ARG A 552 -84.18 -22.27 -48.57
CA ARG A 552 -84.97 -21.17 -49.12
C ARG A 552 -85.26 -21.33 -50.61
N GLU A 553 -84.30 -21.82 -51.38
CA GLU A 553 -84.50 -22.05 -52.80
C GLU A 553 -85.47 -23.22 -53.03
N GLU A 554 -85.34 -24.31 -52.25
CA GLU A 554 -86.32 -25.40 -52.22
C GLU A 554 -87.72 -24.90 -51.84
N LEU A 555 -87.85 -24.00 -50.85
CA LEU A 555 -89.12 -23.40 -50.48
C LEU A 555 -89.72 -22.51 -51.58
N LYS A 556 -88.90 -21.77 -52.33
CA LYS A 556 -89.39 -21.02 -53.50
C LYS A 556 -89.91 -21.97 -54.58
N GLU A 557 -89.21 -23.07 -54.80
CA GLU A 557 -89.64 -24.08 -55.76
C GLU A 557 -90.98 -24.69 -55.33
N ILE A 558 -91.12 -25.04 -54.05
CA ILE A 558 -92.39 -25.50 -53.45
C ILE A 558 -93.49 -24.44 -53.57
N ASP A 559 -93.23 -23.16 -53.29
CA ASP A 559 -94.25 -22.10 -53.38
C ASP A 559 -94.66 -21.84 -54.84
N SER A 560 -93.72 -21.94 -55.79
CA SER A 560 -94.04 -21.89 -57.22
C SER A 560 -94.97 -23.04 -57.62
N ARG A 561 -94.68 -24.26 -57.13
CA ARG A 561 -95.52 -25.44 -57.33
C ARG A 561 -96.90 -25.25 -56.71
N ARG A 562 -96.98 -24.69 -55.50
CA ARG A 562 -98.24 -24.36 -54.83
C ARG A 562 -99.05 -23.36 -55.62
N LYS A 563 -98.44 -22.27 -56.12
CA LYS A 563 -99.13 -21.26 -56.95
C LYS A 563 -99.68 -21.86 -58.24
N GLN A 564 -98.91 -22.76 -58.87
CA GLN A 564 -99.36 -23.49 -60.04
C GLN A 564 -100.59 -24.36 -59.71
N LEU A 565 -100.54 -25.11 -58.60
CA LEU A 565 -101.68 -25.89 -58.09
C LEU A 565 -102.89 -24.99 -57.74
N ASP A 566 -102.68 -23.82 -57.13
CA ASP A 566 -103.76 -22.87 -56.81
C ASP A 566 -104.39 -22.28 -58.08
N GLN A 567 -103.61 -22.04 -59.14
CA GLN A 567 -104.13 -21.65 -60.45
C GLN A 567 -104.97 -22.77 -61.07
N GLU A 568 -104.49 -24.01 -61.03
CA GLU A 568 -105.26 -25.18 -61.46
C GLU A 568 -106.56 -25.31 -60.65
N LEU A 569 -106.50 -25.11 -59.33
CA LEU A 569 -107.67 -25.14 -58.44
C LEU A 569 -108.67 -24.02 -58.78
N LYS A 570 -108.20 -22.80 -59.00
CA LYS A 570 -109.04 -21.67 -59.43
C LYS A 570 -109.69 -21.95 -60.78
N GLN A 571 -108.93 -22.48 -61.74
CA GLN A 571 -109.47 -22.84 -63.05
C GLN A 571 -110.58 -23.88 -62.89
N THR A 572 -110.37 -24.86 -62.02
CA THR A 572 -111.37 -25.88 -61.66
C THR A 572 -112.58 -25.27 -60.95
N GLN A 573 -112.39 -24.30 -60.05
CA GLN A 573 -113.48 -23.57 -59.38
C GLN A 573 -114.26 -22.65 -60.32
N ILE A 574 -113.62 -22.04 -61.32
CA ILE A 574 -114.31 -21.28 -62.36
C ILE A 574 -115.16 -22.21 -63.20
N GLN A 575 -114.63 -23.38 -63.59
CA GLN A 575 -115.43 -24.42 -64.24
C GLN A 575 -116.63 -24.82 -63.38
N LEU A 576 -116.44 -24.95 -62.05
CA LEU A 576 -117.51 -25.24 -61.10
C LEU A 576 -118.52 -24.10 -60.97
N GLN A 577 -118.08 -22.84 -60.88
CA GLN A 577 -118.97 -21.68 -60.82
C GLN A 577 -119.72 -21.46 -62.11
N GLN A 578 -119.12 -21.72 -63.28
CA GLN A 578 -119.83 -21.72 -64.55
C GLN A 578 -120.91 -22.79 -64.55
N ALA A 579 -120.64 -23.98 -64.00
CA ALA A 579 -121.67 -24.99 -63.80
C ALA A 579 -122.76 -24.52 -62.82
N GLN A 580 -122.42 -23.86 -61.71
CA GLN A 580 -123.37 -23.35 -60.72
C GLN A 580 -124.18 -22.13 -61.19
N ALA A 581 -123.60 -21.20 -61.94
CA ALA A 581 -124.29 -20.06 -62.54
C ALA A 581 -125.28 -20.52 -63.61
N ARG A 582 -124.93 -21.58 -64.36
CA ARG A 582 -125.87 -22.27 -65.25
C ARG A 582 -127.07 -22.83 -64.47
N ILE A 583 -126.84 -23.34 -63.25
CA ILE A 583 -127.91 -23.79 -62.32
C ILE A 583 -128.71 -22.58 -61.77
N ALA A 584 -128.07 -21.51 -61.30
CA ALA A 584 -128.75 -20.33 -60.74
C ALA A 584 -129.55 -19.51 -61.77
N ALA A 585 -129.10 -19.47 -63.03
CA ALA A 585 -129.86 -18.92 -64.15
C ALA A 585 -131.15 -19.74 -64.40
N MET A 586 -131.14 -21.05 -64.15
CA MET A 586 -132.38 -21.84 -64.11
C MET A 586 -133.28 -21.39 -62.94
N GLU A 587 -132.70 -21.06 -61.78
CA GLU A 587 -133.41 -20.68 -60.54
C GLU A 587 -133.94 -19.22 -60.46
N THR A 588 -133.66 -18.36 -61.45
CA THR A 588 -134.19 -16.97 -61.48
C THR A 588 -135.10 -16.72 -62.69
N SER A 589 -135.28 -17.75 -63.53
CA SER A 589 -136.26 -17.71 -64.61
C SER A 589 -137.67 -17.44 -64.06
N LYS A 590 -138.54 -16.82 -64.89
CA LYS A 590 -139.97 -16.60 -64.57
C LYS A 590 -140.65 -17.88 -64.06
N PHE A 591 -140.15 -19.04 -64.47
CA PHE A 591 -140.60 -20.35 -64.02
C PHE A 591 -140.27 -20.64 -62.55
N TRP A 592 -139.06 -20.31 -62.06
CA TRP A 592 -138.66 -20.61 -60.68
C TRP A 592 -139.32 -19.69 -59.64
N HIS A 593 -139.67 -18.45 -60.00
CA HIS A 593 -140.40 -17.54 -59.12
C HIS A 593 -141.88 -17.87 -58.96
N LEU A 594 -142.56 -18.30 -60.04
CA LEU A 594 -143.88 -18.91 -59.93
C LEU A 594 -143.85 -20.13 -58.98
N ARG A 595 -142.77 -20.92 -59.03
CA ARG A 595 -142.56 -22.06 -58.13
C ARG A 595 -142.36 -21.66 -56.66
N LYS A 596 -141.48 -20.70 -56.31
CA LYS A 596 -141.22 -20.33 -54.90
C LYS A 596 -142.41 -19.64 -54.20
N THR A 597 -143.15 -18.77 -54.89
CA THR A 597 -144.34 -18.09 -54.31
C THR A 597 -145.47 -19.08 -54.03
N TRP A 598 -145.59 -20.10 -54.89
CA TRP A 598 -146.49 -21.22 -54.66
C TRP A 598 -146.12 -22.03 -53.40
N PHE A 599 -144.84 -22.35 -53.19
CA PHE A 599 -144.40 -23.10 -51.99
C PHE A 599 -144.58 -22.32 -50.66
N ARG A 600 -144.45 -20.97 -50.63
CA ARG A 600 -144.72 -20.18 -49.40
C ARG A 600 -146.20 -20.00 -49.06
N LEU A 601 -147.04 -19.81 -50.07
CA LEU A 601 -148.51 -19.79 -49.88
C LEU A 601 -149.00 -21.14 -49.34
N LYS A 602 -148.34 -22.24 -49.75
CA LYS A 602 -148.62 -23.58 -49.24
C LYS A 602 -148.25 -23.75 -47.74
N GLN A 603 -147.09 -23.23 -47.31
CA GLN A 603 -146.59 -23.43 -45.94
C GLN A 603 -147.36 -22.63 -44.86
N THR A 604 -147.99 -21.50 -45.20
CA THR A 604 -148.75 -20.65 -44.25
C THR A 604 -150.17 -21.15 -43.97
N LEU A 605 -150.70 -22.04 -44.81
CA LEU A 605 -152.05 -22.58 -44.67
C LEU A 605 -152.09 -24.02 -44.14
N GLY A 606 -150.97 -24.54 -43.62
CA GLY A 606 -150.97 -25.84 -42.95
C GLY A 606 -151.45 -27.00 -43.83
N VAL A 607 -151.25 -26.92 -45.15
CA VAL A 607 -151.47 -28.05 -46.05
C VAL A 607 -150.15 -28.50 -46.63
N GLY A 608 -149.78 -29.73 -46.26
CA GLY A 608 -148.91 -30.54 -47.10
C GLY A 608 -147.54 -30.76 -46.49
N GLN A 609 -147.49 -31.77 -45.63
CA GLN A 609 -146.36 -32.70 -45.59
C GLN A 609 -146.34 -33.54 -46.87
N GLY A 610 -145.13 -33.87 -47.31
CA GLY A 610 -144.80 -34.71 -48.48
C GLY A 610 -144.21 -33.84 -49.59
N GLU A 611 -142.90 -33.87 -49.86
CA GLU A 611 -141.90 -34.95 -49.74
C GLU A 611 -140.56 -34.47 -49.14
#